data_AF-A0A177AV59-F1
#
_entry.id   AF-A0A177AV59-F1
#
_cell.length_a   1.000
_cell.length_b   1.000
_cell.length_c   1.000
_cell.angle_alpha   90.00
_cell.angle_beta   90.00
_cell.angle_gamma   90.00
#
_symmetry.space_group_name_H-M   'P 1'
#
loop_
_entity.id
_entity.type
_entity.pdbx_description
1 polymer ?
#
loop_
_entity_poly.entity_id
_entity_poly.type
_entity_poly.pdbx_seq_one_letter_code
_entity_poly.pdbx_strand_id
1 'polypeptide(L)' 'HSLVTEMKKAGWQFNGTILKDRINNCPIKDIKYIKKLPRGSYDVECDGIVNVLRWNYNLVVTFANNVCGVEPIEKVKR' A
#
# COMPACT_ATOMS: atom_id res chain seq x y z
N HIS A 1 -15.36 3.16 -8.47
CA HIS A 1 -14.52 3.64 -7.36
C HIS A 1 -14.09 2.46 -6.50
N SER A 2 -12.89 2.50 -5.89
CA SER A 2 -12.41 1.43 -5.02
C SER A 2 -13.10 1.48 -3.64
N LEU A 3 -13.25 0.34 -2.96
CA LEU A 3 -13.82 0.29 -1.60
C LEU A 3 -13.09 1.23 -0.63
N VAL A 4 -11.76 1.27 -0.71
CA VAL A 4 -10.91 2.08 0.18
C VAL A 4 -11.15 3.58 -0.02
N THR A 5 -11.40 3.99 -1.27
CA THR A 5 -11.80 5.36 -1.62
C THR A 5 -13.17 5.71 -1.05
N GLU A 6 -14.16 4.83 -1.19
CA GLU A 6 -15.51 5.06 -0.66
C GLU A 6 -15.51 5.10 0.88
N MET A 7 -14.73 4.25 1.54
CA MET A 7 -14.54 4.31 2.98
C MET A 7 -13.98 5.67 3.41
N LYS A 8 -13.02 6.24 2.67
CA LYS A 8 -12.47 7.57 2.98
C LYS A 8 -13.54 8.65 2.87
N LYS A 9 -14.36 8.62 1.81
CA LYS A 9 -15.49 9.55 1.62
C LYS A 9 -16.53 9.44 2.73
N ALA A 10 -16.76 8.22 3.24
CA ALA A 10 -17.66 7.96 4.36
C ALA A 10 -17.04 8.32 5.74
N GLY A 11 -15.80 8.82 5.80
CA GLY A 11 -15.10 9.15 7.04
C GLY A 11 -14.51 7.94 7.76
N TRP A 12 -14.44 6.78 7.10
CA TRP A 12 -13.87 5.56 7.65
C TRP A 12 -12.42 5.37 7.25
N GLN A 13 -11.64 4.92 8.23
CA GLN A 13 -10.25 4.56 8.05
C GLN A 13 -10.12 3.09 7.65
N PHE A 14 -9.24 2.81 6.71
CA PHE A 14 -8.88 1.47 6.26
C PHE A 14 -7.36 1.33 6.32
N ASN A 15 -6.91 0.25 6.95
CA ASN A 15 -5.53 -0.21 6.98
C ASN A 15 -5.56 -1.73 6.82
N GLY A 16 -5.05 -2.25 5.71
CA GLY A 16 -5.11 -3.69 5.51
C GLY A 16 -4.30 -4.21 4.34
N THR A 17 -4.00 -5.50 4.38
CA THR A 17 -3.41 -6.21 3.25
C THR A 17 -4.46 -6.48 2.19
N ILE A 18 -4.09 -6.33 0.92
CA ILE A 18 -4.98 -6.59 -0.21
C ILE A 18 -4.37 -7.62 -1.16
N LEU A 19 -5.23 -8.38 -1.84
CA LEU A 19 -4.79 -9.31 -2.86
C LEU A 19 -4.24 -8.56 -4.08
N LYS A 20 -3.17 -9.10 -4.66
CA LYS A 20 -2.47 -8.51 -5.81
C LYS A 20 -3.38 -8.22 -7.02
N ASP A 21 -4.39 -9.06 -7.22
CA ASP A 21 -5.31 -8.97 -8.37
C ASP A 21 -6.45 -7.98 -8.14
N ARG A 22 -6.45 -7.26 -7.00
CA ARG A 22 -7.44 -6.24 -6.65
C ARG A 22 -6.92 -4.81 -6.77
N ILE A 23 -5.71 -4.62 -7.30
CA ILE A 23 -5.01 -3.33 -7.42
C ILE A 23 -5.02 -2.83 -8.88
N ASN A 24 -6.16 -2.98 -9.56
CA ASN A 24 -6.26 -2.67 -10.99
C ASN A 24 -5.89 -1.20 -11.25
N ASN A 25 -4.99 -0.98 -12.23
CA ASN A 25 -4.49 0.32 -12.69
C ASN A 25 -3.64 1.13 -11.68
N CYS A 26 -3.13 0.52 -10.60
CA CYS A 26 -2.12 1.17 -9.76
C CYS A 26 -0.71 0.99 -10.38
N PRO A 27 0.07 2.06 -10.59
CA PRO A 27 1.39 2.01 -11.22
C PRO A 27 2.50 1.43 -10.33
N ILE A 28 2.16 0.59 -9.34
CA ILE A 28 3.10 -0.01 -8.40
C ILE A 28 3.90 -1.14 -9.04
N LYS A 29 5.20 -1.24 -8.73
CA LYS A 29 6.09 -2.23 -9.34
C LYS A 29 5.65 -3.67 -9.05
N ASP A 30 5.77 -4.53 -10.05
CA ASP A 30 5.36 -5.94 -9.98
C ASP A 30 6.02 -6.70 -8.82
N ILE A 31 5.32 -7.69 -8.26
CA ILE A 31 5.83 -8.62 -7.25
C ILE A 31 7.16 -9.25 -7.67
N LYS A 32 7.30 -9.63 -8.95
CA LYS A 32 8.53 -10.20 -9.50
C LYS A 32 9.71 -9.23 -9.43
N TYR A 33 9.46 -7.94 -9.57
CA TYR A 33 10.49 -6.91 -9.43
C TYR A 33 10.86 -6.73 -7.95
N ILE A 34 9.86 -6.55 -7.09
CA ILE A 34 10.07 -6.33 -5.65
C ILE A 34 10.81 -7.50 -4.99
N LYS A 35 10.51 -8.75 -5.40
CA LYS A 35 11.18 -9.95 -4.89
C LYS A 35 12.69 -10.00 -5.21
N LYS A 36 13.15 -9.29 -6.24
CA LYS A 36 14.58 -9.21 -6.61
C LYS A 36 15.34 -8.16 -5.78
N LEU A 37 14.63 -7.22 -5.16
CA LEU A 37 15.25 -6.19 -4.32
C LEU A 37 15.68 -6.80 -2.97
N PRO A 38 16.58 -6.13 -2.22
CA PRO A 38 16.91 -6.54 -0.86
C PRO A 38 15.67 -6.70 0.04
N ARG A 39 15.78 -7.60 1.04
CA ARG A 39 14.75 -7.69 2.08
C ARG A 39 14.62 -6.35 2.79
N GLY A 40 13.40 -5.90 3.03
CA GLY A 40 13.09 -4.58 3.58
C GLY A 40 12.77 -3.55 2.49
N SER A 41 13.12 -3.78 1.23
CA SER A 41 12.77 -2.87 0.14
C SER A 41 11.27 -2.80 -0.09
N TYR A 42 10.79 -1.61 -0.40
CA TYR A 42 9.39 -1.36 -0.68
C TYR A 42 9.20 -0.37 -1.81
N ASP A 43 7.99 -0.38 -2.36
CA ASP A 43 7.51 0.55 -3.38
C ASP A 43 6.13 1.03 -2.94
N VAL A 44 5.85 2.31 -3.14
CA VAL A 44 4.63 2.94 -2.65
C VAL A 44 4.08 3.86 -3.73
N GLU A 45 2.77 3.79 -3.91
CA GLU A 45 2.01 4.65 -4.79
C GLU A 45 0.87 5.30 -4.01
N CYS A 46 0.61 6.58 -4.28
CA CYS A 46 -0.42 7.36 -3.63
C CYS A 46 -1.19 8.19 -4.65
N ASP A 47 -2.51 8.11 -4.62
CA ASP A 47 -3.39 8.95 -5.44
C ASP A 47 -3.89 10.21 -4.69
N GLY A 48 -3.31 10.49 -3.52
CA GLY A 48 -3.70 11.56 -2.59
C GLY A 48 -4.81 11.17 -1.60
N ILE A 49 -5.49 10.05 -1.81
CA ILE A 49 -6.60 9.56 -0.97
C ILE A 49 -6.26 8.19 -0.37
N VAL A 50 -5.67 7.34 -1.19
CA VAL A 50 -5.32 5.95 -0.91
C VAL A 50 -3.84 5.74 -1.22
N ASN A 51 -3.16 5.04 -0.33
CA ASN A 51 -1.80 4.56 -0.56
C ASN A 51 -1.84 3.06 -0.78
N VAL A 52 -1.01 2.59 -1.70
CA VAL A 52 -0.72 1.19 -1.91
C VAL A 52 0.78 0.99 -1.77
N LEU A 53 1.16 0.02 -0.95
CA LEU A 53 2.53 -0.32 -0.62
C LEU A 53 2.78 -1.78 -1.01
N ARG A 54 3.92 -2.07 -1.60
CA ARG A 54 4.42 -3.43 -1.80
C ARG A 54 5.75 -3.58 -1.11
N TRP A 55 5.85 -4.55 -0.20
CA TRP A 55 7.00 -4.71 0.68
C TRP A 55 7.63 -6.09 0.54
N ASN A 56 8.94 -6.13 0.29
CA ASN A 56 9.72 -7.38 0.27
C ASN A 56 10.13 -7.79 1.68
N TYR A 57 9.41 -8.73 2.27
CA TYR A 57 9.79 -9.37 3.52
C TYR A 57 10.09 -10.86 3.31
N ASN A 58 9.63 -11.75 4.19
CA ASN A 58 9.67 -13.20 3.95
C ASN A 58 8.81 -13.60 2.73
N LEU A 59 7.72 -12.86 2.52
CA LEU A 59 6.87 -12.89 1.34
C LEU A 59 6.63 -11.45 0.89
N VAL A 60 6.34 -11.27 -0.40
CA VAL A 60 5.96 -9.95 -0.90
C VAL A 60 4.53 -9.66 -0.46
N VAL A 61 4.37 -8.66 0.39
CA VAL A 61 3.06 -8.23 0.90
C VAL A 61 2.60 -7.02 0.12
N THR A 62 1.31 -6.97 -0.24
CA THR A 62 0.68 -5.74 -0.72
C THR A 62 -0.27 -5.22 0.35
N PHE A 63 -0.09 -3.96 0.71
CA PHE A 63 -0.83 -3.24 1.73
C PHE A 63 -1.51 -2.03 1.10
N ALA A 64 -2.70 -1.68 1.56
CA ALA A 64 -3.37 -0.44 1.20
C ALA A 64 -3.94 0.27 2.42
N ASN A 65 -3.93 1.59 2.39
CA ASN A 65 -4.54 2.41 3.43
C ASN A 65 -5.11 3.72 2.89
N ASN A 66 -6.00 4.36 3.66
CA ASN A 66 -6.51 5.72 3.40
C ASN A 66 -6.28 6.69 4.58
N VAL A 67 -5.40 6.30 5.52
CA VAL A 67 -5.30 6.94 6.84
C VAL A 67 -4.25 8.05 6.87
N CYS A 68 -3.09 7.82 6.26
CA CYS A 68 -1.98 8.76 6.26
C CYS A 68 -1.42 8.89 4.84
N GLY A 69 -0.86 10.04 4.44
CA GLY A 69 -0.09 10.12 3.19
C GLY A 69 1.18 9.27 3.24
N VAL A 70 1.95 9.23 2.15
CA VAL A 70 3.27 8.56 2.12
C VAL A 70 4.24 9.18 3.12
N GLU A 71 4.06 10.46 3.45
CA GLU A 71 4.91 11.25 4.35
C GLU A 71 4.05 12.00 5.39
N PRO A 72 4.53 12.19 6.63
CA PRO A 72 5.85 11.77 7.13
C PRO A 72 5.86 10.32 7.65
N ILE A 73 6.96 9.61 7.40
CA ILE A 73 7.24 8.31 8.04
C ILE A 73 7.53 8.55 9.54
N GLU A 74 6.50 8.52 10.37
CA GLU A 74 6.69 8.62 11.82
C GLU A 74 7.32 7.34 12.39
N LYS A 75 8.22 7.50 13.38
CA LYS A 75 8.75 6.37 14.15
C LYS A 75 7.62 5.79 15.00
N VAL A 76 7.01 4.71 14.52
CA VAL A 76 6.06 3.92 15.31
C VAL A 76 6.80 3.26 16.47
N LYS A 77 6.39 3.55 17.70
CA LYS A 77 6.80 2.77 18.88
C LYS A 77 6.15 1.38 18.78
N ARG A 78 6.98 0.35 18.79
CA ARG A 78 6.53 -1.04 18.91
C ARG A 78 6.27 -1.38 20.37
#